data_AF-A0A7C4XVZ1-F1
#
_entry.id   AF-A0A7C4XVZ1-F1
#
_cell.length_a   1.000
_cell.length_b   1.000
_cell.length_c   1.000
_cell.angle_alpha   90.00
_cell.angle_beta   90.00
_cell.angle_gamma   90.00
#
_symmetry.space_group_name_H-M   'P 1'
#
loop_
_entity.id
_entity.type
_entity.pdbx_description
1 polymer ?
#
loop_
_entity_poly.entity_id
_entity_poly.type
_entity_poly.pdbx_seq_one_letter_code
_entity_poly.pdbx_strand_id
1 'polypeptide(L)' 'MMVSECQRLSVALKNTRALVVFNAKDKSYRVVDCSKKSFCRVYISKNCPPYCEIIVAAKDFVFKRRKPKAEVVEL' A
#
# COMPACT_ATOMS: atom_id res chain seq x y z
N MET A 1 18.66 4.82 18.78
CA MET A 1 17.22 4.49 18.92
C MET A 1 16.63 4.35 17.53
N MET A 2 16.34 3.12 17.08
CA MET A 2 15.85 2.84 15.73
C MET A 2 14.36 3.18 15.64
N VAL A 3 14.03 4.31 15.03
CA VAL A 3 12.66 4.56 14.56
C VAL A 3 12.46 3.70 13.32
N SER A 4 11.79 2.57 13.50
CA SER A 4 11.20 1.80 12.42
C SER A 4 10.07 2.64 11.84
N GLU A 5 10.37 3.53 10.89
CA GLU A 5 9.39 4.37 10.18
C GLU A 5 8.56 3.53 9.19
N CYS A 6 7.89 2.52 9.75
CA CYS A 6 6.88 1.75 9.06
C CYS A 6 5.56 2.54 9.13
N GLN A 7 5.20 3.21 8.05
CA GLN A 7 3.94 3.92 7.93
C GLN A 7 2.82 2.93 7.62
N ARG A 8 1.74 2.97 8.40
CA ARG A 8 0.52 2.20 8.10
C ARG A 8 -0.40 3.08 7.27
N LEU A 9 -0.78 2.59 6.12
CA LEU A 9 -1.57 3.32 5.14
C LEU A 9 -2.86 2.56 4.88
N SER A 10 -3.99 3.22 5.08
CA SER A 10 -5.27 2.83 4.53
C SER A 10 -5.39 3.42 3.13
N VAL A 11 -5.54 2.57 2.13
CA VAL A 11 -5.67 2.97 0.72
C VAL A 11 -7.03 2.54 0.21
N ALA A 12 -7.83 3.50 -0.23
CA ALA A 12 -9.16 3.27 -0.80
C ALA A 12 -9.19 3.72 -2.28
N LEU A 13 -9.46 2.78 -3.18
CA LEU A 13 -9.59 3.01 -4.61
C LEU A 13 -10.92 2.44 -5.12
N LYS A 14 -11.86 3.31 -5.45
CA LYS A 14 -13.22 2.95 -5.91
C LYS A 14 -13.86 1.93 -4.94
N ASN A 15 -13.98 0.67 -5.35
CA ASN A 15 -14.56 -0.42 -4.57
C ASN A 15 -13.51 -1.32 -3.87
N THR A 16 -12.26 -0.87 -3.80
CA THR A 16 -11.15 -1.63 -3.20
C THR A 16 -10.57 -0.87 -2.03
N ARG A 17 -10.43 -1.52 -0.88
CA ARG A 17 -9.76 -0.98 0.30
C ARG A 17 -8.64 -1.91 0.70
N ALA A 18 -7.51 -1.35 1.11
CA ALA A 18 -6.39 -2.14 1.57
C ALA A 18 -5.62 -1.44 2.68
N LEU A 19 -5.06 -2.25 3.56
CA LEU A 19 -4.12 -1.83 4.59
C LEU A 19 -2.73 -2.21 4.12
N VAL A 20 -1.86 -1.21 3.99
CA VAL A 20 -0.49 -1.36 3.53
C VAL A 20 0.44 -0.86 4.62
N VAL A 21 1.42 -1.67 5.00
CA VAL A 21 2.56 -1.22 5.82
C VAL A 21 3.68 -0.90 4.85
N PHE A 22 4.17 0.32 4.89
CA PHE A 22 5.24 0.80 4.02
C PHE A 22 6.45 1.19 4.87
N ASN A 23 7.63 0.70 4.50
CA ASN A 23 8.89 1.11 5.10
C ASN A 23 9.62 2.02 4.10
N ALA A 24 9.72 3.31 4.45
CA ALA A 24 10.31 4.31 3.58
C ALA A 24 11.83 4.11 3.37
N LYS A 25 12.54 3.55 4.36
CA LYS A 25 14.00 3.33 4.30
C LYS A 25 14.35 2.25 3.30
N ASP A 26 13.72 1.08 3.43
CA ASP A 26 13.97 -0.09 2.57
C ASP A 26 13.18 -0.04 1.26
N LYS A 27 12.31 0.97 1.10
CA LYS A 27 11.32 1.08 0.00
C LYS A 27 10.47 -0.19 -0.15
N SER A 28 10.31 -0.91 0.95
CA SER A 28 9.60 -2.17 1.03
C SER A 28 8.17 -1.94 1.53
N TYR A 29 7.27 -2.83 1.17
CA TYR A 29 5.88 -2.74 1.57
C TYR A 29 5.31 -4.13 1.80
N ARG A 30 4.27 -4.18 2.63
CA ARG A 30 3.50 -5.38 2.89
C ARG A 30 2.03 -5.03 2.91
N VAL A 31 1.24 -5.76 2.12
CA VAL A 31 -0.22 -5.62 2.19
C VAL A 31 -0.71 -6.53 3.31
N VAL A 32 -1.31 -5.90 4.33
CA VAL A 32 -1.83 -6.59 5.51
C VAL A 32 -3.20 -7.17 5.22
N ASP A 33 -4.07 -6.38 4.58
CA ASP A 33 -5.38 -6.82 4.13
C ASP A 33 -5.79 -6.05 2.86
N CYS A 34 -6.60 -6.67 2.01
CA CYS A 34 -7.14 -6.08 0.81
C CYS A 34 -8.52 -6.67 0.53
N SER A 35 -9.53 -5.83 0.30
CA SER A 35 -10.89 -6.27 0.00
C SER A 35 -11.00 -7.03 -1.33
N LYS A 36 -10.04 -6.85 -2.24
CA LYS A 36 -9.95 -7.60 -3.51
C LYS A 36 -9.18 -8.92 -3.41
N LYS A 37 -8.73 -9.35 -2.22
CA LYS A 37 -7.89 -10.55 -2.05
C LYS A 37 -8.48 -11.81 -2.70
N SER A 38 -9.80 -11.96 -2.67
CA SER A 38 -10.52 -13.12 -3.24
C SER A 38 -10.51 -13.16 -4.77
N PHE A 39 -10.34 -12.00 -5.44
CA PHE A 39 -10.36 -11.87 -6.90
C PHE A 39 -8.98 -11.57 -7.49
N CYS A 40 -8.03 -11.17 -6.63
CA CYS A 40 -6.68 -10.87 -7.04
C CYS A 40 -5.88 -12.16 -7.19
N ARG A 41 -5.76 -12.68 -8.42
CA ARG A 41 -4.95 -13.87 -8.75
C ARG A 41 -3.47 -13.74 -8.41
N VAL A 42 -3.00 -12.51 -8.16
CA VAL A 42 -1.61 -12.19 -7.81
C VAL A 42 -1.43 -11.94 -6.31
N TYR A 43 -2.47 -12.12 -5.49
CA TYR A 43 -2.33 -12.15 -4.04
C TYR A 43 -1.71 -13.48 -3.60
N ILE A 44 -0.48 -13.71 -4.02
CA ILE A 44 0.32 -14.86 -3.65
C ILE A 44 1.22 -14.39 -2.51
N SER A 45 0.99 -14.93 -1.31
CA SER A 45 1.90 -14.75 -0.15
C SER A 45 2.07 -13.30 0.35
N LYS A 46 0.99 -12.52 0.50
CA LYS A 46 0.98 -11.17 1.13
C LYS A 46 1.82 -10.09 0.40
N ASN A 47 2.38 -10.43 -0.76
CA ASN A 47 3.07 -9.51 -1.65
C ASN A 47 2.20 -9.24 -2.87
N CYS A 48 1.45 -8.15 -2.84
CA CYS A 48 0.82 -7.64 -4.05
C CYS A 48 1.91 -7.17 -5.04
N PRO A 49 1.70 -7.28 -6.35
CA PRO A 49 2.68 -6.88 -7.34
C PRO A 49 2.93 -5.36 -7.32
N PRO A 50 4.14 -4.89 -7.66
CA PRO A 50 4.51 -3.47 -7.56
C PRO A 50 3.69 -2.54 -8.49
N TYR A 51 3.04 -3.10 -9.51
CA TYR A 51 2.15 -2.41 -10.45
C TYR A 51 0.67 -2.39 -9.99
N CYS A 52 0.33 -3.00 -8.85
CA CYS A 52 -1.01 -2.91 -8.29
C CYS A 52 -1.36 -1.45 -7.99
N GLU A 53 -2.53 -0.98 -8.43
CA GLU A 53 -2.96 0.41 -8.26
C GLU A 53 -2.92 0.88 -6.79
N ILE A 54 -3.20 -0.02 -5.85
CA ILE A 54 -3.12 0.24 -4.41
C ILE A 54 -1.69 0.54 -3.98
N ILE A 55 -0.73 -0.29 -4.41
CA ILE A 55 0.69 -0.10 -4.06
C ILE A 55 1.24 1.15 -4.73
N VAL A 56 0.86 1.37 -5.98
CA VAL A 56 1.25 2.56 -6.73
C VAL A 56 0.76 3.81 -5.97
N ALA A 57 -0.50 3.83 -5.53
CA ALA A 57 -1.03 4.95 -4.75
C ALA A 57 -0.33 5.12 -3.39
N ALA A 58 -0.05 4.03 -2.67
CA ALA A 58 0.70 4.07 -1.42
C ALA A 58 2.12 4.66 -1.64
N LYS A 59 2.82 4.22 -2.69
CA LYS A 59 4.14 4.75 -3.06
C LYS A 59 4.07 6.22 -3.44
N ASP A 60 3.08 6.61 -4.23
CA ASP A 60 2.90 8.00 -4.66
C ASP A 60 2.70 8.92 -3.45
N PHE A 61 1.96 8.45 -2.44
CA PHE A 61 1.77 9.14 -1.16
C PHE A 61 3.08 9.25 -0.35
N VAL A 62 3.74 8.12 -0.07
CA VAL A 62 4.95 8.07 0.77
C VAL A 62 6.11 8.85 0.14
N PHE A 63 6.35 8.66 -1.16
CA PHE A 63 7.43 9.33 -1.87
C PHE A 63 7.06 10.73 -2.37
N LYS A 64 5.82 11.20 -2.12
CA LYS A 64 5.30 12.49 -2.60
C LYS A 64 5.55 12.75 -4.09
N ARG A 65 5.58 11.68 -4.92
CA ARG A 65 5.90 11.78 -6.35
C ARG A 65 4.80 12.46 -7.15
N ARG A 66 3.55 12.19 -6.78
CA ARG A 66 2.34 12.75 -7.40
C ARG A 66 1.15 12.61 -6.46
N LYS A 67 0.08 13.37 -6.72
CA LYS A 67 -1.19 13.19 -6.00
C LYS A 67 -1.74 11.79 -6.31
N PRO A 68 -1.93 10.92 -5.30
CA PRO A 68 -2.42 9.57 -5.53
C PRO A 68 -3.84 9.62 -6.12
N LYS A 69 -4.14 8.68 -7.02
CA LYS A 69 -5.50 8.50 -7.57
C LYS A 69 -6.45 7.83 -6.58
N ALA A 70 -5.91 7.23 -5.52
CA ALA A 70 -6.64 6.62 -4.42
C ALA A 70 -6.65 7.58 -3.23
N GLU A 71 -7.66 7.46 -2.38
CA GLU A 71 -7.63 8.08 -1.07
C GLU A 71 -6.65 7.31 -0.19
N VAL A 72 -5.65 8.00 0.34
CA VAL A 72 -4.61 7.41 1.19
C VAL A 72 -4.63 8.14 2.53
N VAL A 73 -4.79 7.39 3.62
CA VAL A 73 -4.82 7.91 4.99
C VAL A 73 -3.77 7.17 5.80
N GLU A 74 -2.94 7.91 6.54
CA GLU A 74 -1.99 7.34 7.50
C GLU A 74 -2.73 6.96 8.80
N LEU A 75 -2.46 5.76 9.32
CA LEU A 75 -3.10 5.18 10.51
C LEU A 75 -2.13 5.06 11.69
#